data_AF-A0A830E7C0-F1
#
_entry.id   AF-A0A830E7C0-F1
#
_cell.length_a   1.000
_cell.length_b   1.000
_cell.length_c   1.000
_cell.angle_alpha   90.00
_cell.angle_beta   90.00
_cell.angle_gamma   90.00
#
_symmetry.space_group_name_H-M   'P 1'
#
loop_
_entity.id
_entity.type
_entity.pdbx_description
1 polymer ?
#
loop_
_entity_poly.entity_id
_entity_poly.type
_entity_poly.pdbx_seq_one_letter_code
_entity_poly.pdbx_strand_id
1 'polypeptide(L)'
;MKLKVLNIFRRMLSKSEYERFIKELIKALRGGFAVTDENIHKGKPAMSTTQIWQVITWSLFYPGTMYVSINSIKVNENNVSILWFLIANDYNSIKDEISKIIEEINNKETLHAFMLTAVLGDGSAFIRLRKGKYSEPEIKISNVNN
;
A
#
# COMPACT_ATOMS: atom_id res chain seq x y z
N MET A 1 -19.71 5.09 0.32
CA MET A 1 -20.23 4.45 -0.92
C MET A 1 -19.57 3.09 -1.09
N LYS A 2 -20.28 2.09 -1.62
CA LYS A 2 -19.66 0.81 -2.03
C LYS A 2 -19.30 0.89 -3.52
N LEU A 3 -18.08 0.50 -3.86
CA LEU A 3 -17.55 0.45 -5.21
C LEU A 3 -17.08 -0.96 -5.52
N LYS A 4 -17.30 -1.41 -6.76
CA LYS A 4 -16.74 -2.65 -7.26
C LYS A 4 -15.47 -2.34 -8.06
N VAL A 5 -14.32 -2.62 -7.48
CA VAL A 5 -13.02 -2.46 -8.14
C VAL A 5 -12.79 -3.65 -9.06
N LEU A 6 -12.59 -3.37 -10.35
CA LEU A 6 -12.33 -4.40 -11.35
C LEU A 6 -10.94 -5.00 -11.17
N ASN A 7 -10.85 -6.31 -11.35
CA ASN A 7 -9.59 -7.02 -11.37
C ASN A 7 -8.93 -6.89 -12.75
N ILE A 8 -8.31 -5.74 -13.00
CA ILE A 8 -7.69 -5.42 -14.30
C ILE A 8 -6.52 -6.37 -14.63
N PHE A 9 -5.76 -6.80 -13.62
CA PHE A 9 -4.61 -7.69 -13.81
C PHE A 9 -5.02 -9.05 -14.38
N ARG A 10 -6.16 -9.60 -13.96
CA ARG A 10 -6.70 -10.86 -14.52
C ARG A 10 -7.05 -10.76 -16.01
N ARG A 11 -7.33 -9.57 -16.52
CA ARG A 11 -7.64 -9.34 -17.94
C ARG A 11 -6.38 -9.16 -18.79
N MET A 12 -5.27 -8.77 -18.16
CA MET A 12 -4.02 -8.43 -18.84
C MET A 12 -3.02 -9.59 -18.87
N LEU A 13 -3.12 -10.51 -17.91
CA LEU A 13 -2.19 -11.62 -17.73
C LEU A 13 -2.84 -12.94 -18.12
N SER A 14 -2.05 -13.91 -18.60
CA SER A 14 -2.52 -15.29 -18.70
C SER A 14 -2.85 -15.84 -17.31
N LYS A 15 -3.58 -16.95 -17.25
CA LYS A 15 -4.02 -17.53 -15.96
C LYS A 15 -2.84 -17.86 -15.04
N SER A 16 -1.79 -18.50 -15.55
CA SER A 16 -0.61 -18.89 -14.78
C SER A 16 0.21 -17.67 -14.32
N GLU A 17 0.39 -16.68 -15.19
CA GLU A 17 1.05 -15.42 -14.84
C GLU A 17 0.28 -14.67 -13.76
N TYR A 18 -1.05 -14.62 -13.88
CA TYR A 18 -1.91 -13.98 -12.90
C TYR A 18 -1.84 -14.67 -11.53
N GLU A 19 -1.85 -16.00 -11.49
CA GLU A 19 -1.74 -16.77 -10.25
C GLU A 19 -0.41 -16.49 -9.54
N ARG A 20 0.70 -16.46 -10.29
CA ARG A 20 2.02 -16.08 -9.75
C ARG A 20 2.03 -14.62 -9.28
N PHE A 21 1.55 -13.70 -10.10
CA PHE A 21 1.47 -12.27 -9.80
C PHE A 21 0.69 -11.98 -8.51
N ILE A 22 -0.42 -12.68 -8.29
CA ILE A 22 -1.23 -12.51 -7.08
C ILE A 22 -0.52 -13.08 -5.85
N LYS A 23 0.00 -14.32 -5.97
CA LYS A 23 0.57 -15.04 -4.82
C LYS A 23 1.84 -14.38 -4.30
N GLU A 24 2.69 -13.89 -5.20
CA GLU A 24 4.00 -13.35 -4.86
C GLU A 24 3.94 -11.82 -4.79
N LEU A 25 3.66 -11.16 -5.93
CA LEU A 25 3.82 -9.72 -6.07
C LEU A 25 2.74 -8.92 -5.34
N ILE A 26 1.47 -9.23 -5.55
CA ILE A 26 0.36 -8.48 -4.91
C ILE A 26 0.35 -8.72 -3.39
N LYS A 27 0.66 -9.94 -2.93
CA LYS A 27 0.80 -10.22 -1.50
C LYS A 27 1.89 -9.34 -0.87
N ALA A 28 3.05 -9.21 -1.53
CA ALA A 28 4.12 -8.33 -1.09
C ALA A 28 3.74 -6.84 -1.11
N LEU A 29 3.09 -6.37 -2.18
CA LEU A 29 2.61 -4.98 -2.31
C LEU A 29 1.60 -4.61 -1.22
N ARG A 30 0.70 -5.53 -0.87
CA ARG A 30 -0.23 -5.34 0.26
C ARG A 30 0.54 -5.32 1.58
N GLY A 31 1.51 -6.22 1.75
CA GLY A 31 2.34 -6.31 2.95
C GLY A 31 3.07 -5.00 3.27
N GLY A 32 3.66 -4.34 2.27
CA GLY A 32 4.36 -3.07 2.48
C GLY A 32 3.43 -1.94 2.96
N PHE A 33 2.23 -1.83 2.39
CA PHE A 33 1.21 -0.91 2.92
C PHE A 33 0.70 -1.33 4.31
N ALA A 34 0.52 -2.63 4.56
CA ALA A 34 0.08 -3.16 5.86
C ALA A 34 1.05 -2.84 7.01
N VAL A 35 2.36 -2.75 6.73
CA VAL A 35 3.36 -2.32 7.73
C VAL A 35 3.24 -0.85 8.10
N THR A 36 2.78 -0.01 7.17
CA THR A 36 2.88 1.45 7.25
C THR A 36 1.51 2.10 7.43
N ASP A 37 0.81 2.35 6.32
CA ASP A 37 -0.41 3.18 6.29
C ASP A 37 -1.71 2.40 6.52
N GLU A 38 -1.73 1.10 6.23
CA GLU A 38 -2.96 0.31 6.32
C GLU A 38 -3.26 -0.06 7.78
N ASN A 39 -4.53 0.09 8.13
CA ASN A 39 -5.10 -0.18 9.44
C ASN A 39 -6.12 -1.34 9.36
N ILE A 40 -6.56 -1.82 10.52
CA ILE A 40 -7.56 -2.88 10.63
C ILE A 40 -8.90 -2.26 11.03
N HIS A 41 -9.92 -2.44 10.18
CA HIS A 41 -11.30 -2.08 10.51
C HIS A 41 -12.16 -3.34 10.55
N LYS A 42 -12.57 -3.77 11.75
CA LYS A 42 -13.40 -4.98 11.96
C LYS A 42 -12.80 -6.24 11.28
N GLY A 43 -11.49 -6.43 11.40
CA GLY A 43 -10.76 -7.55 10.79
C GLY A 43 -10.50 -7.40 9.27
N LYS A 44 -10.94 -6.30 8.67
CA LYS A 44 -10.74 -5.99 7.24
C LYS A 44 -9.60 -4.98 7.08
N PRO A 45 -8.82 -5.05 5.98
CA PRO A 45 -7.81 -4.05 5.69
C PRO A 45 -8.51 -2.73 5.32
N ALA A 46 -8.01 -1.64 5.88
CA ALA A 46 -8.54 -0.31 5.72
C ALA A 46 -7.44 0.73 5.58
N MET A 47 -7.69 1.82 4.86
CA MET A 47 -6.72 2.89 4.65
C MET A 47 -7.38 4.24 4.88
N SER A 48 -6.70 5.12 5.61
CA SER A 48 -7.05 6.55 5.71
C SER A 48 -5.92 7.36 5.10
N THR A 49 -6.22 8.20 4.11
CA THR A 49 -5.17 8.96 3.43
C THR A 49 -5.70 10.26 2.84
N THR A 50 -4.85 11.30 2.78
CA THR A 50 -5.12 12.51 2.02
C THR A 50 -4.61 12.45 0.58
N GLN A 51 -3.89 11.38 0.22
CA GLN A 51 -3.23 11.22 -1.07
C GLN A 51 -4.11 10.41 -2.02
N ILE A 52 -4.66 11.07 -3.05
CA ILE A 52 -5.56 10.43 -4.01
C ILE A 52 -4.90 9.28 -4.78
N TRP A 53 -3.58 9.36 -5.02
CA TRP A 53 -2.86 8.29 -5.70
C TRP A 53 -2.74 7.04 -4.82
N GLN A 54 -2.64 7.18 -3.49
CA GLN A 54 -2.67 6.03 -2.56
C GLN A 54 -4.05 5.38 -2.61
N VAL A 55 -5.13 6.17 -2.68
CA VAL A 55 -6.50 5.65 -2.87
C VAL A 55 -6.60 4.76 -4.11
N ILE A 56 -6.12 5.25 -5.25
CA ILE A 56 -6.16 4.50 -6.52
C ILE A 56 -5.29 3.24 -6.42
N THR A 57 -4.06 3.38 -5.96
CA THR A 57 -3.06 2.29 -5.93
C THR A 57 -3.49 1.18 -4.98
N TRP A 58 -3.88 1.53 -3.77
CA TRP A 58 -4.39 0.58 -2.78
C TRP A 58 -5.65 -0.13 -3.28
N SER A 59 -6.56 0.59 -3.94
CA SER A 59 -7.76 -0.01 -4.55
C SER A 59 -7.42 -1.09 -5.56
N LEU A 60 -6.42 -0.87 -6.42
CA LEU A 60 -5.98 -1.86 -7.41
C LEU A 60 -5.41 -3.12 -6.78
N PHE A 61 -4.80 -3.01 -5.60
CA PHE A 61 -4.28 -4.16 -4.88
C PHE A 61 -5.39 -4.96 -4.20
N TYR A 62 -6.58 -4.42 -4.01
CA TYR A 62 -7.72 -5.11 -3.41
C TYR A 62 -8.94 -5.15 -4.35
N PRO A 63 -8.85 -5.87 -5.49
CA PRO A 63 -9.96 -5.96 -6.43
C PRO A 63 -11.17 -6.66 -5.80
N GLY A 64 -12.36 -6.12 -5.98
CA GLY A 64 -13.58 -6.60 -5.32
C GLY A 64 -14.42 -5.46 -4.76
N THR A 65 -15.16 -5.74 -3.71
CA THR A 65 -16.08 -4.81 -3.06
C THR A 65 -15.33 -3.93 -2.06
N MET A 66 -15.19 -2.66 -2.40
CA MET A 66 -14.55 -1.65 -1.57
C MET A 66 -15.58 -0.68 -1.01
N TYR A 67 -15.50 -0.36 0.27
CA TYR A 67 -16.17 0.80 0.83
C TYR A 67 -15.24 2.00 0.72
N VAL A 68 -15.77 3.13 0.25
CA VAL A 68 -15.05 4.40 0.11
C VAL A 68 -15.89 5.53 0.70
N SER A 69 -15.31 6.33 1.58
CA SER A 69 -15.91 7.56 2.12
C SER A 69 -14.90 8.69 2.17
N ILE A 70 -15.42 9.91 2.25
CA ILE A 70 -14.65 11.08 2.66
C ILE A 70 -14.90 11.24 4.15
N ASN A 71 -13.87 11.10 4.98
CA ASN A 71 -13.97 11.24 6.43
C ASN A 71 -13.89 12.70 6.87
N SER A 72 -13.12 13.52 6.16
CA SER A 72 -13.06 14.96 6.44
C SER A 72 -12.60 15.74 5.22
N ILE A 73 -12.99 17.00 5.13
CA ILE A 73 -12.46 17.96 4.16
C ILE A 73 -11.90 19.12 4.98
N LYS A 74 -10.60 19.39 4.83
CA LYS A 74 -9.91 20.54 5.44
C LYS A 74 -9.74 21.60 4.36
N VAL A 75 -10.28 22.79 4.61
CA VAL A 75 -10.18 23.94 3.71
C VAL A 75 -9.36 25.01 4.41
N ASN A 76 -8.25 25.38 3.78
CA ASN A 76 -7.37 26.48 4.18
C ASN A 76 -7.40 27.55 3.08
N GLU A 77 -6.95 28.78 3.36
CA GLU A 77 -6.98 29.91 2.41
C GLU A 77 -6.42 29.58 1.02
N ASN A 78 -5.41 28.71 0.95
CA ASN A 78 -4.72 28.36 -0.30
C ASN A 78 -4.83 26.87 -0.68
N ASN A 79 -5.55 26.04 0.08
CA ASN A 79 -5.54 24.59 -0.17
C ASN A 79 -6.78 23.87 0.35
N VAL A 80 -7.17 22.80 -0.34
CA VAL A 80 -8.19 21.85 0.10
C VAL A 80 -7.55 20.47 0.22
N SER A 81 -7.67 19.86 1.40
CA SER A 81 -7.23 18.49 1.67
C SER A 81 -8.43 17.62 2.00
N ILE A 82 -8.55 16.48 1.32
CA ILE A 82 -9.65 15.53 1.51
C ILE A 82 -9.06 14.28 2.16
N LEU A 83 -9.54 13.93 3.34
CA LEU A 83 -9.21 12.67 3.99
C LEU A 83 -10.16 11.58 3.50
N TRP A 84 -9.63 10.66 2.71
CA TRP A 84 -10.31 9.48 2.22
C TRP A 84 -10.23 8.34 3.23
N PHE A 85 -11.26 7.51 3.25
CA PHE A 85 -11.28 6.28 4.01
C PHE A 85 -11.79 5.13 3.15
N LEU A 86 -11.05 4.02 3.20
CA LEU A 86 -11.22 2.86 2.35
C LEU A 86 -11.29 1.60 3.21
N ILE A 87 -12.15 0.65 2.83
CA ILE A 87 -12.18 -0.70 3.42
C ILE A 87 -12.35 -1.72 2.30
N ALA A 88 -11.46 -2.72 2.21
CA ALA A 88 -11.62 -3.82 1.25
C ALA A 88 -12.40 -4.97 1.90
N ASN A 89 -13.69 -5.06 1.59
CA ASN A 89 -14.62 -5.94 2.32
C ASN A 89 -14.40 -7.43 2.04
N ASP A 90 -13.90 -7.75 0.84
CA ASP A 90 -13.70 -9.12 0.38
C ASP A 90 -12.40 -9.76 0.89
N TYR A 91 -11.62 -9.02 1.69
CA TYR A 91 -10.32 -9.43 2.19
C TYR A 91 -10.28 -9.40 3.71
N ASN A 92 -9.46 -10.25 4.32
CA ASN A 92 -9.11 -10.12 5.74
C ASN A 92 -7.77 -9.39 5.83
N SER A 93 -7.56 -8.64 6.91
CA SER A 93 -6.29 -7.96 7.10
C SER A 93 -5.17 -8.99 7.25
N ILE A 94 -4.03 -8.71 6.63
CA ILE A 94 -2.83 -9.54 6.70
C ILE A 94 -1.81 -8.99 7.70
N LYS A 95 -2.17 -7.96 8.47
CA LYS A 95 -1.25 -7.21 9.33
C LYS A 95 -0.61 -8.10 10.40
N ASP A 96 -1.37 -9.04 10.95
CA ASP A 96 -0.87 -10.02 11.93
C ASP A 96 0.01 -11.11 11.31
N GLU A 97 -0.01 -11.25 9.97
CA GLU A 97 0.76 -12.26 9.23
C GLU A 97 2.04 -11.69 8.61
N ILE A 98 2.31 -10.38 8.71
CA ILE A 98 3.38 -9.68 8.00
C ILE A 98 4.75 -10.35 8.18
N SER A 99 5.13 -10.73 9.41
CA SER A 99 6.43 -11.37 9.66
C SER A 99 6.61 -12.64 8.82
N LYS A 100 5.56 -13.45 8.73
CA LYS A 100 5.55 -14.65 7.89
C LYS A 100 5.63 -14.31 6.41
N ILE A 101 4.93 -13.25 5.97
CA ILE A 101 5.02 -12.78 4.57
C ILE A 101 6.46 -12.41 4.22
N ILE A 102 7.16 -11.69 5.10
CA ILE A 102 8.55 -11.30 4.91
C ILE A 102 9.47 -12.52 4.84
N GLU A 103 9.27 -13.51 5.72
CA GLU A 103 10.03 -14.77 5.72
C GLU A 103 9.81 -15.60 4.43
N GLU A 104 8.63 -15.49 3.82
CA GLU A 104 8.29 -16.18 2.56
C GLU A 104 8.90 -15.49 1.32
N ILE A 105 9.42 -14.26 1.42
CA ILE A 105 10.05 -13.55 0.30
C ILE A 105 11.39 -14.20 -0.05
N ASN A 106 11.42 -14.91 -1.17
CA ASN A 106 12.60 -15.67 -1.63
C ASN A 106 13.26 -15.10 -2.89
N ASN A 107 12.73 -14.00 -3.45
CA ASN A 107 13.24 -13.40 -4.68
C ASN A 107 13.25 -11.87 -4.62
N LYS A 108 14.16 -11.27 -5.40
CA LYS A 108 14.40 -9.81 -5.40
C LYS A 108 13.20 -9.02 -5.88
N GLU A 109 12.46 -9.52 -6.87
CA GLU A 109 11.30 -8.83 -7.45
C GLU A 109 10.21 -8.61 -6.40
N THR A 110 9.92 -9.66 -5.63
CA THR A 110 8.93 -9.63 -4.55
C THR A 110 9.40 -8.77 -3.38
N LEU A 111 10.69 -8.83 -3.02
CA LEU A 111 11.26 -7.94 -2.01
C LEU A 111 11.16 -6.47 -2.43
N HIS A 112 11.49 -6.15 -3.68
CA HIS A 112 11.37 -4.79 -4.19
C HIS A 112 9.92 -4.31 -4.19
N ALA A 113 8.96 -5.17 -4.53
CA ALA A 113 7.54 -4.82 -4.48
C ALA A 113 7.07 -4.51 -3.04
N PHE A 114 7.48 -5.32 -2.07
CA PHE A 114 7.23 -5.04 -0.66
C PHE A 114 7.84 -3.70 -0.23
N MET A 115 9.13 -3.50 -0.52
CA MET A 115 9.86 -2.28 -0.14
C MET A 115 9.27 -1.03 -0.81
N LEU A 116 8.87 -1.13 -2.08
CA LEU A 116 8.26 -0.03 -2.83
C LEU A 116 7.02 0.49 -2.10
N THR A 117 6.13 -0.39 -1.67
CA THR A 117 4.88 0.00 -1.01
C THR A 117 5.08 0.42 0.44
N ALA A 118 6.05 -0.17 1.15
CA ALA A 118 6.46 0.32 2.45
C ALA A 118 7.05 1.75 2.36
N VAL A 119 7.79 2.06 1.30
CA VAL A 119 8.29 3.42 1.07
C VAL A 119 7.18 4.38 0.65
N LEU A 120 6.25 3.94 -0.20
CA LEU A 120 5.12 4.75 -0.66
C LEU A 120 4.03 4.97 0.41
N GLY A 121 3.99 4.17 1.48
CA GLY A 121 3.12 4.45 2.63
C GLY A 121 3.67 5.60 3.46
N ASP A 122 4.40 5.26 4.51
CA ASP A 122 5.00 6.21 5.48
C ASP A 122 6.54 6.25 5.42
N GLY A 123 7.13 5.61 4.41
CA GLY A 123 8.57 5.65 4.21
C GLY A 123 9.05 6.90 3.47
N SER A 124 10.37 7.00 3.35
CA SER A 124 11.04 8.04 2.59
C SER A 124 12.27 7.45 1.92
N ALA A 125 12.53 7.91 0.70
CA ALA A 125 13.74 7.57 -0.05
C ALA A 125 14.36 8.88 -0.55
N PHE A 126 15.60 9.14 -0.15
CA PHE A 126 16.31 10.36 -0.53
C PHE A 126 17.80 10.10 -0.71
N ILE A 127 18.47 11.01 -1.39
CA ILE A 127 19.93 10.97 -1.54
C ILE A 127 20.52 11.86 -0.46
N ARG A 128 21.24 11.27 0.49
CA ARG A 128 21.99 12.01 1.49
C ARG A 128 23.33 12.43 0.90
N LEU A 129 23.54 13.74 0.81
CA LEU A 129 24.83 14.31 0.46
C LEU A 129 25.71 14.37 1.70
N ARG A 130 26.80 13.62 1.75
CA ARG A 130 27.82 13.83 2.78
C ARG A 130 28.71 15.00 2.38
N LYS A 131 29.03 15.88 3.34
CA LYS A 131 29.91 17.03 3.15
C LYS A 131 31.18 16.59 2.43
N GLY A 132 31.26 16.87 1.12
CA GLY A 132 32.52 16.94 0.40
C GLY A 132 32.71 16.12 -0.87
N LYS A 133 31.87 15.12 -1.26
CA LYS A 133 31.90 14.48 -2.62
C LYS A 133 31.03 13.24 -2.85
N TYR A 134 30.34 12.70 -1.85
CA TYR A 134 29.64 11.41 -1.99
C TYR A 134 28.14 11.54 -1.71
N SER A 135 27.34 10.95 -2.59
CA SER A 135 25.90 10.74 -2.44
C SER A 135 25.64 9.31 -1.98
N GLU A 136 24.81 9.15 -0.93
CA GLU A 136 24.35 7.84 -0.44
C GLU A 136 22.83 7.78 -0.56
N PRO A 137 22.25 6.78 -1.26
CA PRO A 137 20.81 6.55 -1.20
C PRO A 137 20.44 6.07 0.21
N GLU A 138 19.44 6.71 0.82
CA GLU A 138 18.93 6.37 2.13
C GLU A 138 17.42 6.10 2.02
N ILE A 139 17.01 4.91 2.46
CA ILE A 139 15.61 4.54 2.61
C ILE A 139 15.32 4.47 4.11
N LYS A 140 14.31 5.21 4.56
CA LYS A 140 13.78 5.13 5.92
C LYS A 140 12.33 4.67 5.86
N ILE A 141 11.98 3.68 6.65
CA ILE A 141 10.59 3.32 6.90
C ILE A 141 10.33 3.75 8.33
N SER A 142 9.52 4.78 8.49
CA SER A 142 9.09 5.27 9.80
C SER A 142 7.79 4.54 10.13
N ASN A 143 7.70 3.89 11.28
CA ASN A 143 6.40 3.54 11.82
C ASN A 143 6.05 4.62 12.82
N VAL A 144 5.21 5.59 12.43
CA VAL A 144 4.72 6.62 13.35
C VAL A 144 3.56 6.03 14.14
N ASN A 145 3.84 5.01 14.95
CA ASN A 145 2.90 4.47 15.92
C ASN A 145 3.66 4.14 17.21
N ASN A 146 3.80 5.16 18.06
CA ASN A 146 3.83 5.04 19.51
C ASN A 146 2.73 5.93 20.06
#